data_AF-B4IH34-F1
#
_entry.id   AF-B4IH34-F1
#
_cell.length_a   1.000
_cell.length_b   1.000
_cell.length_c   1.000
_cell.angle_alpha   90.00
_cell.angle_beta   90.00
_cell.angle_gamma   90.00
#
_symmetry.space_group_name_H-M   'P 1'
#
loop_
_entity.id
_entity.type
_entity.pdbx_description
1 polymer ?
#
loop_
_entity_poly.entity_id
_entity_poly.type
_entity_poly.pdbx_seq_one_letter_code
_entity_poly.pdbx_strand_id
1 'polypeptide(L)'
;MCSRNIKISVVLFLVLIPIFAALPHNHNLSKRSNFFDLECKGIFNKTMFFRLDRICEDCYQLFRETSIHRLCMKDCFDSNWFGECLKVLLIPEEEISNLQHFLRVVNGSPISFNMGPQT
;
A
#
# COMPACT_ATOMS: atom_id res chain seq x y z
N MET A 1 47.95 -29.23 8.58
CA MET A 1 46.84 -29.34 7.59
C MET A 1 45.80 -28.20 7.74
N CYS A 2 46.21 -26.96 8.03
CA CYS A 2 45.28 -25.86 8.31
C CYS A 2 45.04 -24.92 7.11
N SER A 3 45.99 -24.82 6.16
CA SER A 3 45.86 -23.92 5.00
C SER A 3 44.91 -24.46 3.92
N ARG A 4 44.79 -25.78 3.76
CA ARG A 4 43.97 -26.37 2.69
C ARG A 4 42.47 -26.19 2.95
N ASN A 5 42.05 -26.32 4.21
CA ASN A 5 40.66 -26.07 4.62
C ASN A 5 40.30 -24.58 4.58
N ILE A 6 41.24 -23.68 4.85
CA ILE A 6 41.01 -22.22 4.72
C ILE A 6 40.81 -21.83 3.24
N LYS A 7 41.61 -22.39 2.32
CA LYS A 7 41.47 -22.12 0.88
C LYS A 7 40.16 -22.68 0.32
N ILE A 8 39.77 -23.89 0.73
CA ILE A 8 38.48 -24.49 0.35
C ILE A 8 37.31 -23.63 0.86
N SER A 9 37.40 -23.14 2.09
CA SER A 9 36.37 -22.26 2.67
C SER A 9 36.27 -20.92 1.92
N VAL A 10 37.40 -20.27 1.60
CA VAL A 10 37.41 -19.00 0.85
C VAL A 10 36.87 -19.17 -0.57
N VAL A 11 37.23 -20.26 -1.26
CA VAL A 11 36.69 -20.57 -2.60
C VAL A 11 35.19 -20.83 -2.53
N LEU A 12 34.71 -21.53 -1.51
CA LEU A 12 33.28 -21.77 -1.30
C LEU A 12 32.52 -20.46 -1.10
N PHE A 13 33.05 -19.53 -0.29
CA PHE A 13 32.45 -18.21 -0.10
C PHE A 13 32.45 -17.39 -1.40
N LEU A 14 33.56 -17.34 -2.14
CA LEU A 14 33.65 -16.59 -3.41
C LEU A 14 32.68 -17.10 -4.49
N VAL A 15 32.35 -18.39 -4.51
CA VAL A 15 31.39 -18.99 -5.45
C VAL A 15 29.93 -18.81 -4.99
N LEU A 16 29.67 -18.75 -3.68
CA LEU A 16 28.31 -18.60 -3.13
C LEU A 16 27.83 -17.13 -3.10
N ILE A 17 28.71 -16.15 -2.94
CA ILE A 17 28.38 -14.72 -2.93
C ILE A 17 27.64 -14.23 -4.19
N PRO A 18 28.01 -14.59 -5.44
CA PRO A 18 27.27 -14.15 -6.62
C PRO A 18 25.86 -14.74 -6.72
N ILE A 19 25.58 -15.86 -6.06
CA ILE A 19 24.25 -16.49 -6.03
C ILE A 19 23.30 -15.71 -5.11
N PHE A 20 23.78 -15.23 -3.96
CA PHE A 20 22.99 -14.39 -3.07
C PHE A 20 22.72 -12.99 -3.63
N ALA A 21 23.65 -12.44 -4.43
CA ALA A 21 23.49 -11.14 -5.07
C ALA A 21 22.53 -11.16 -6.28
N ALA A 22 22.37 -12.32 -6.94
CA ALA A 22 21.43 -12.51 -8.04
C ALA A 22 20.00 -12.84 -7.57
N LEU A 23 19.77 -12.96 -6.25
CA LEU A 23 18.42 -13.09 -5.72
C LEU A 23 17.69 -11.75 -5.98
N PRO A 24 16.60 -11.72 -6.77
CA PRO A 24 15.83 -10.52 -6.94
C PRO A 24 15.29 -10.14 -5.55
N HIS A 25 15.91 -9.14 -4.94
CA HIS A 25 15.32 -8.41 -3.84
C HIS A 25 14.09 -7.71 -4.41
N ASN A 26 12.97 -8.42 -4.37
CA ASN A 26 11.65 -7.87 -4.62
C ASN A 26 11.37 -6.88 -3.48
N HIS A 27 11.92 -5.67 -3.59
CA HIS A 27 11.52 -4.51 -2.79
C HIS A 27 10.13 -3.98 -3.22
N ASN A 28 9.25 -4.86 -3.69
CA ASN A 28 7.83 -4.56 -3.91
C ASN A 28 6.98 -5.18 -2.81
N LEU A 29 7.41 -4.95 -1.58
CA LEU A 29 6.58 -5.03 -0.39
C LEU A 29 6.53 -3.61 0.17
N SER A 30 5.91 -2.69 -0.58
CA SER A 30 5.12 -1.67 0.09
C SER A 30 4.10 -2.44 0.92
N LYS A 31 4.49 -2.74 2.16
CA LYS A 31 3.66 -2.60 3.33
C LYS A 31 2.19 -2.87 3.01
N ARG A 32 1.86 -4.14 2.75
CA ARG A 32 0.49 -4.59 2.57
C ARG A 32 -0.22 -4.30 3.89
N SER A 33 -0.81 -3.13 3.97
CA SER A 33 -1.77 -2.72 4.97
C SER A 33 -2.84 -3.81 4.93
N ASN A 34 -2.75 -4.72 5.90
CA ASN A 34 -3.61 -5.89 5.91
C ASN A 34 -5.01 -5.37 6.21
N PHE A 35 -6.01 -5.81 5.46
CA PHE A 35 -7.41 -5.50 5.73
C PHE A 35 -7.80 -5.75 7.20
N PHE A 36 -7.19 -6.77 7.83
CA PHE A 36 -7.31 -7.06 9.26
C PHE A 36 -6.61 -6.05 10.19
N ASP A 37 -5.52 -5.45 9.72
CA ASP A 37 -4.72 -4.46 10.47
C ASP A 37 -5.41 -3.09 10.53
N LEU A 38 -6.29 -2.82 9.57
CA LEU A 38 -7.14 -1.62 9.51
C LEU A 38 -8.49 -1.82 10.21
N GLU A 39 -8.74 -3.00 10.76
CA GLU A 39 -10.02 -3.39 11.40
C GLU A 39 -11.25 -3.09 10.53
N CYS A 40 -11.11 -3.16 9.21
CA CYS A 40 -12.23 -2.99 8.28
C CYS A 40 -13.31 -4.03 8.59
N LYS A 41 -14.52 -3.58 8.91
CA LYS A 41 -15.64 -4.43 9.37
C LYS A 41 -16.50 -4.99 8.23
N GLY A 42 -16.22 -4.59 6.99
CA GLY A 42 -16.99 -4.96 5.81
C GLY A 42 -16.56 -6.28 5.17
N ILE A 43 -16.93 -6.44 3.89
CA ILE A 43 -16.60 -7.62 3.09
C ILE A 43 -15.18 -7.44 2.53
N PHE A 44 -14.31 -8.41 2.79
CA PHE A 44 -12.97 -8.43 2.21
C PHE A 44 -13.02 -8.72 0.71
N ASN A 45 -13.15 -7.68 -0.10
CA ASN A 45 -12.95 -7.74 -1.54
C ASN A 45 -11.56 -7.20 -1.90
N LYS A 46 -10.64 -8.11 -2.22
CA LYS A 46 -9.24 -7.80 -2.55
C LYS A 46 -9.14 -6.71 -3.63
N THR A 47 -9.90 -6.83 -4.71
CA THR A 47 -9.83 -5.91 -5.85
C THR A 47 -10.26 -4.50 -5.47
N MET A 48 -11.35 -4.38 -4.71
CA MET A 48 -11.85 -3.09 -4.24
C MET A 48 -10.86 -2.43 -3.27
N PHE A 49 -10.34 -3.19 -2.32
CA PHE A 49 -9.35 -2.72 -1.36
C PHE A 49 -8.09 -2.18 -2.04
N PHE A 50 -7.52 -2.93 -3.00
CA PHE A 50 -6.32 -2.48 -3.73
C PHE A 50 -6.57 -1.22 -4.57
N ARG A 51 -7.79 -1.02 -5.06
CA ARG A 51 -8.12 0.20 -5.80
C ARG A 51 -8.13 1.43 -4.89
N LEU A 52 -8.63 1.29 -3.65
CA LEU A 52 -8.59 2.34 -2.64
C LEU A 52 -7.15 2.60 -2.14
N ASP A 53 -6.39 1.55 -1.87
CA ASP A 53 -4.97 1.63 -1.46
C ASP A 53 -4.12 2.37 -2.51
N ARG A 54 -4.33 2.08 -3.79
CA ARG A 54 -3.63 2.75 -4.89
C ARG A 54 -3.84 4.27 -4.91
N ILE A 55 -5.04 4.75 -4.58
CA ILE A 55 -5.32 6.19 -4.49
C ILE A 55 -4.48 6.82 -3.38
N CYS A 56 -4.37 6.15 -2.23
CA CYS A 56 -3.53 6.63 -1.13
C CYS A 56 -2.05 6.65 -1.52
N GLU A 57 -1.58 5.66 -2.28
CA GLU A 57 -0.21 5.63 -2.83
C GLU A 57 0.03 6.76 -3.85
N ASP A 58 -0.87 6.96 -4.81
CA ASP A 58 -0.76 8.03 -5.81
C ASP A 58 -0.77 9.42 -5.14
N CYS A 59 -1.60 9.59 -4.10
CA CYS A 59 -1.64 10.80 -3.28
C CYS A 59 -0.34 10.99 -2.48
N TYR A 60 0.19 9.92 -1.88
CA TYR A 60 1.48 9.94 -1.20
C TYR A 60 2.62 10.35 -2.14
N GLN A 61 2.62 9.87 -3.40
CA GLN A 61 3.64 10.21 -4.38
C GLN A 61 3.67 11.71 -4.71
N LEU A 62 2.52 12.39 -4.66
CA LEU A 62 2.43 13.84 -4.87
C LEU A 62 3.03 14.65 -3.71
N PHE A 63 2.63 14.33 -2.47
CA PHE A 63 3.07 15.08 -1.29
C PHE A 63 4.45 14.67 -0.77
N ARG A 64 4.92 13.47 -1.12
CA ARG A 64 6.17 12.83 -0.64
C ARG A 64 6.28 12.74 0.88
N GLU A 65 5.16 12.78 1.60
CA GLU A 65 5.12 12.74 3.05
C GLU A 65 4.54 11.41 3.54
N THR A 66 5.35 10.63 4.27
CA THR A 66 4.99 9.25 4.68
C THR A 66 3.79 9.14 5.62
N SER A 67 3.33 10.25 6.20
CA SER A 67 2.12 10.35 7.03
C SER A 67 0.85 10.24 6.19
N ILE A 68 0.84 10.80 4.97
CA ILE A 68 -0.34 10.90 4.09
C ILE A 68 -0.89 9.54 3.76
N HIS A 69 -0.03 8.57 3.40
CA HIS A 69 -0.48 7.22 3.09
C HIS A 69 -1.24 6.59 4.28
N ARG A 70 -0.67 6.68 5.49
CA ARG A 70 -1.32 6.12 6.69
C ARG A 70 -2.62 6.85 7.04
N LEU A 71 -2.63 8.17 6.91
CA LEU A 71 -3.79 9.01 7.21
C LEU A 71 -4.94 8.76 6.22
N CYS A 72 -4.62 8.60 4.94
CA CYS A 72 -5.58 8.27 3.88
C CYS A 72 -6.29 6.93 4.15
N MET A 73 -5.55 5.92 4.61
CA MET A 73 -6.09 4.60 4.92
C MET A 73 -6.76 4.49 6.29
N LYS A 74 -6.67 5.54 7.12
CA LYS A 74 -7.19 5.54 8.49
C LYS A 74 -8.69 5.22 8.52
N ASP A 75 -9.11 4.52 9.56
CA ASP A 75 -10.52 4.16 9.80
C ASP A 75 -11.14 3.44 8.59
N CYS A 76 -10.38 2.52 7.97
CA CYS A 76 -10.78 1.82 6.75
C CYS A 76 -11.15 2.78 5.59
N PHE A 77 -10.25 3.73 5.32
CA PHE A 77 -10.44 4.82 4.34
C PHE A 77 -11.56 5.81 4.69
N ASP A 78 -12.19 5.71 5.87
CA ASP A 78 -13.16 6.67 6.43
C ASP A 78 -12.46 7.91 7.00
N SER A 79 -11.68 8.58 6.16
CA SER A 79 -10.89 9.74 6.56
C SER A 79 -11.08 10.91 5.61
N ASN A 80 -11.04 12.12 6.16
CA ASN A 80 -11.04 13.34 5.35
C ASN A 80 -9.84 13.38 4.38
N TRP A 81 -8.73 12.74 4.74
CA TRP A 81 -7.54 12.63 3.90
C TRP A 81 -7.81 11.85 2.61
N PHE A 82 -8.63 10.81 2.64
CA PHE A 82 -9.03 10.09 1.43
C PHE A 82 -9.80 11.02 0.47
N GLY A 83 -10.70 11.86 1.01
CA GLY A 83 -11.42 12.88 0.26
C GLY A 83 -10.50 13.93 -0.38
N GLU A 84 -9.56 14.48 0.40
CA GLU A 84 -8.58 15.45 -0.12
C GLU A 84 -7.68 14.82 -1.19
N CYS A 85 -7.29 13.55 -1.03
CA CYS A 85 -6.53 12.83 -2.04
C CYS A 85 -7.30 12.72 -3.37
N LEU A 86 -8.61 12.44 -3.36
CA LEU A 86 -9.39 12.41 -4.61
C LEU A 86 -9.41 13.78 -5.31
N LYS A 87 -9.54 14.87 -4.54
CA LYS A 87 -9.55 16.24 -5.08
C LYS A 87 -8.22 16.58 -5.72
N VAL A 88 -7.11 16.31 -5.02
CA VAL A 88 -5.76 16.64 -5.48
C VAL A 88 -5.36 15.79 -6.69
N LEU A 89 -5.79 14.52 -6.73
CA LEU A 89 -5.59 13.63 -7.87
C LEU A 89 -6.54 13.93 -9.04
N LEU A 90 -7.46 14.89 -8.89
CA LEU A 90 -8.44 15.29 -9.91
C LEU A 90 -9.27 14.10 -10.43
N ILE A 91 -9.67 13.22 -9.52
CA ILE A 91 -10.47 12.03 -9.87
C ILE A 91 -11.86 12.48 -10.37
N PRO A 92 -12.32 12.00 -11.55
CA PRO A 92 -13.59 12.42 -12.11
C PRO A 92 -14.78 11.93 -11.26
N GLU A 93 -15.86 12.72 -11.18
CA GLU A 93 -17.03 12.43 -10.33
C GLU A 93 -17.66 11.05 -10.60
N GLU A 94 -17.65 10.60 -11.85
CA GLU A 94 -18.11 9.26 -12.23
C GLU A 94 -17.30 8.17 -11.51
N GLU A 95 -15.98 8.32 -11.44
CA GLU A 95 -15.12 7.38 -10.71
C GLU A 95 -15.31 7.51 -9.19
N ILE A 96 -15.53 8.72 -8.67
CA ILE A 96 -15.83 8.95 -7.25
C ILE A 96 -17.05 8.12 -6.83
N SER A 97 -18.10 8.07 -7.65
CA SER A 97 -19.29 7.26 -7.36
C SER A 97 -18.99 5.75 -7.23
N ASN A 98 -18.11 5.23 -8.09
CA ASN A 98 -17.65 3.83 -8.02
C ASN A 98 -16.80 3.59 -6.77
N LEU A 99 -15.92 4.53 -6.41
CA LEU A 99 -15.10 4.45 -5.20
C LEU A 99 -15.95 4.49 -3.92
N GLN A 100 -17.02 5.28 -3.89
CA GLN A 100 -17.99 5.28 -2.78
C GLN A 100 -18.63 3.90 -2.60
N HIS A 101 -18.96 3.20 -3.69
CA HIS A 101 -19.46 1.83 -3.60
C HIS A 101 -18.42 0.90 -2.98
N PHE A 102 -17.15 0.99 -3.42
CA PHE A 102 -16.06 0.18 -2.87
C PHE A 102 -15.84 0.42 -1.38
N LEU A 103 -15.82 1.70 -0.97
CA LEU A 103 -15.69 2.10 0.43
C LEU A 103 -16.80 1.49 1.30
N ARG A 104 -18.07 1.53 0.85
CA ARG A 104 -19.19 0.92 1.59
C ARG A 104 -19.01 -0.59 1.76
N VAL A 105 -18.57 -1.28 0.70
CA VAL A 105 -18.36 -2.74 0.74
C VAL A 105 -17.23 -3.10 1.70
N VAL A 106 -16.11 -2.38 1.66
CA VAL A 106 -14.90 -2.69 2.44
C VAL A 106 -15.05 -2.25 3.91
N ASN A 107 -15.64 -1.08 4.19
CA ASN A 107 -15.85 -0.57 5.56
C ASN A 107 -17.02 -1.29 6.25
N GLY A 108 -18.09 -1.62 5.51
CA GLY A 108 -19.28 -2.27 6.07
C GLY A 108 -20.23 -1.33 6.83
N SER A 109 -19.97 -0.02 6.78
CA SER A 109 -20.78 1.02 7.41
C SER A 109 -20.94 2.23 6.47
N PRO A 110 -21.96 3.08 6.67
CA PRO A 110 -22.06 4.34 5.93
C PRO A 110 -20.87 5.24 6.27
N ILE A 111 -20.18 5.67 5.23
CA ILE A 111 -18.97 6.51 5.30
C ILE A 111 -19.31 7.86 5.94
N SER A 112 -18.47 8.31 6.87
CA SER A 112 -18.72 9.52 7.66
C SER A 112 -18.18 10.81 7.03
N PHE A 113 -17.26 10.71 6.07
CA PHE A 113 -16.67 11.88 5.40
C PHE A 113 -17.40 12.23 4.08
N ASN A 114 -17.54 13.53 3.83
CA ASN A 114 -18.18 14.04 2.61
C ASN A 114 -17.21 14.01 1.42
N MET A 115 -17.53 13.18 0.43
CA MET A 115 -16.78 13.07 -0.84
C MET A 115 -17.06 14.22 -1.82
N GLY A 116 -17.98 15.13 -1.47
CA GLY A 116 -18.47 16.17 -2.37
C GLY A 116 -17.49 17.32 -2.55
N PRO A 117 -17.62 18.07 -3.67
CA PRO A 117 -16.87 19.30 -3.86
C PRO A 117 -17.19 20.26 -2.72
N GLN A 118 -16.16 20.68 -1.99
CA GLN A 118 -16.27 21.88 -1.15
C GLN A 118 -16.16 23.04 -2.12
N THR A 119 -17.30 23.68 -2.37
CA THR A 119 -17.44 24.92 -3.14
C THR A 119 -16.51 26.00 -2.64
#